data_AF-A0A968ZEJ7-F1
#
_entry.id   AF-A0A968ZEJ7-F1
#
_cell.length_a   1.000
_cell.length_b   1.000
_cell.length_c   1.000
_cell.angle_alpha   90.00
_cell.angle_beta   90.00
_cell.angle_gamma   90.00
#
_symmetry.space_group_name_H-M   'P 1'
#
loop_
_entity.id
_entity.type
_entity.pdbx_description
1 polymer ?
#
loop_
_entity_poly.entity_id
_entity_poly.type
_entity_poly.pdbx_seq_one_letter_code
_entity_poly.pdbx_strand_id
1 'polypeptide(L)'
;MQRRPRRAREPAKLGAAWLGRGPLRNALPPVTPLSQDQVEAIHDASLRILEEIGIEFQGAAACELFRNAGAMVEVNSGLTRIPREIVLQALKTVPASFTLTPRNPARALNVGGNHISFSLVAGPPNVHDCLNGRRPGNHADYVSLIKLAQSFDIIHFIGNQPTAPQELPARTRHLDCYLANIVYSDRVFHCTAIGRERALDGIDMMAISRGLTRAQLAEDPGVLTIISVNSPRRFDAAMSDGLMAMAEHNQAVVVTPFTLMGAMAPVSLAAALTQQNAEALAGVTLSQLTRPGSPVVYGAFTSDVDMKSGAP
;
A
#
# COMPACT_ATOMS: atom_id res chain seq x y z
N MET A 1 15.52 -11.04 60.97
CA MET A 1 14.78 -10.88 59.69
C MET A 1 15.74 -11.10 58.53
N GLN A 2 15.78 -12.30 57.94
CA GLN A 2 16.57 -12.56 56.72
C GLN A 2 15.82 -12.01 55.50
N ARG A 3 16.46 -11.10 54.75
CA ARG A 3 15.93 -10.58 53.48
C ARG A 3 15.92 -11.71 52.45
N ARG A 4 14.72 -12.01 51.92
CA ARG A 4 14.50 -12.95 50.82
C ARG A 4 15.32 -12.51 49.59
N PRO A 5 16.08 -13.41 48.93
CA PRO A 5 16.86 -13.04 47.76
C PRO A 5 15.91 -12.68 46.61
N ARG A 6 16.20 -11.57 45.94
CA ARG A 6 15.43 -11.04 44.81
C ARG A 6 15.58 -12.03 43.66
N ARG A 7 14.51 -12.76 43.32
CA ARG A 7 14.48 -13.69 42.19
C ARG A 7 14.91 -12.91 40.94
N ALA A 8 16.07 -13.26 40.37
CA ALA A 8 16.51 -12.70 39.10
C ALA A 8 15.41 -13.02 38.08
N ARG A 9 14.79 -11.97 37.52
CA ARG A 9 13.88 -12.14 36.39
C ARG A 9 14.74 -12.72 35.27
N GLU A 10 14.48 -13.97 34.88
CA GLU A 10 15.02 -14.48 33.62
C GLU A 10 14.70 -13.46 32.53
N PRO A 11 15.65 -13.10 31.66
CA PRO A 11 15.35 -12.27 30.52
C PRO A 11 14.36 -13.06 29.66
N ALA A 12 13.07 -12.76 29.79
CA ALA A 12 12.08 -13.20 28.84
C ALA A 12 12.60 -12.78 27.46
N LYS A 13 12.86 -13.74 26.58
CA LYS A 13 13.25 -13.43 25.20
C LYS A 13 12.12 -12.59 24.61
N LEU A 14 12.34 -11.27 24.50
CA LEU A 14 11.45 -10.36 23.80
C LEU A 14 11.21 -10.97 22.40
N GLY A 15 9.94 -11.14 22.04
CA GLY A 15 9.55 -11.74 20.76
C GLY A 15 9.32 -13.26 20.75
N ALA A 16 9.74 -14.04 21.75
CA ALA A 16 9.58 -15.50 21.67
C ALA A 16 8.12 -16.02 21.78
N ALA A 17 7.15 -15.16 22.09
CA ALA A 17 5.77 -15.57 22.40
C ALA A 17 4.81 -15.60 21.20
N TRP A 18 5.25 -15.17 20.01
CA TRP A 18 4.41 -15.14 18.81
C TRP A 18 4.91 -16.03 17.66
N LEU A 19 6.19 -16.42 17.65
CA LEU A 19 6.70 -17.52 16.81
C LEU A 19 5.84 -18.78 17.03
N GLY A 20 4.94 -19.05 16.08
CA GLY A 20 4.05 -20.23 16.08
C GLY A 20 2.57 -19.95 16.32
N ARG A 21 2.15 -18.71 16.62
CA ARG A 21 0.74 -18.35 16.50
C ARG A 21 0.42 -18.11 15.03
N GLY A 22 -0.67 -18.71 14.54
CA GLY A 22 -1.19 -18.47 13.20
C GLY A 22 -1.47 -16.99 12.94
N PRO A 23 -1.83 -16.62 11.70
CA PRO A 23 -2.00 -15.22 11.32
C PRO A 23 -2.97 -14.49 12.27
N LEU A 24 -2.63 -13.25 12.62
CA LEU A 24 -3.44 -12.44 13.54
C LEU A 24 -4.83 -12.22 12.93
N ARG A 25 -5.87 -12.53 13.71
CA ARG A 25 -7.27 -12.37 13.32
C ARG A 25 -8.02 -11.50 14.32
N ASN A 26 -8.84 -10.60 13.81
CA ASN A 26 -9.79 -9.86 14.61
C ASN A 26 -10.95 -10.78 15.00
N ALA A 27 -11.14 -10.97 16.31
CA ALA A 27 -12.28 -11.74 16.83
C ALA A 27 -13.55 -10.88 16.98
N LEU A 28 -13.40 -9.55 16.95
CA LEU A 28 -14.52 -8.61 17.07
C LEU A 28 -15.09 -8.30 15.68
N PRO A 29 -16.42 -8.10 15.58
CA PRO A 29 -17.02 -7.58 14.37
C PRO A 29 -16.49 -6.15 14.08
N PRO A 30 -16.42 -5.73 12.79
CA PRO A 30 -16.09 -4.35 12.45
C PRO A 30 -17.04 -3.37 13.12
N VAL A 31 -16.51 -2.23 13.58
CA VAL A 31 -17.34 -1.12 14.05
C VAL A 31 -18.00 -0.47 12.83
N THR A 32 -19.32 -0.30 12.88
CA THR A 32 -20.13 0.28 11.79
C THR A 32 -20.68 1.65 12.22
N PRO A 33 -19.87 2.74 12.13
CA PRO A 33 -20.31 4.07 12.54
C PRO A 33 -21.32 4.70 11.58
N LEU A 34 -21.43 4.18 10.36
CA LEU A 34 -22.41 4.58 9.35
C LEU A 34 -23.47 3.49 9.20
N SER A 35 -24.72 3.92 9.01
CA SER A 35 -25.81 3.04 8.57
C SER A 35 -25.61 2.60 7.11
N GLN A 36 -26.32 1.55 6.69
CA GLN A 36 -26.24 1.03 5.33
C GLN A 36 -26.61 2.09 4.28
N ASP A 37 -27.71 2.82 4.49
CA ASP A 37 -28.15 3.90 3.59
C ASP A 37 -27.10 5.01 3.48
N GLN A 38 -26.36 5.31 4.55
CA GLN A 38 -25.27 6.29 4.51
C GLN A 38 -24.06 5.78 3.72
N VAL A 39 -23.74 4.49 3.81
CA VAL A 39 -22.70 3.87 2.98
C VAL A 39 -23.07 3.92 1.51
N GLU A 40 -24.33 3.58 1.18
CA GLU A 40 -24.86 3.65 -0.19
C GLU A 40 -24.86 5.08 -0.72
N ALA A 41 -25.27 6.07 0.08
CA ALA A 41 -25.21 7.48 -0.31
C ALA A 41 -23.79 7.95 -0.64
N ILE A 42 -22.78 7.53 0.13
CA ILE A 42 -21.36 7.82 -0.16
C ILE A 42 -20.94 7.11 -1.44
N HIS A 43 -21.30 5.84 -1.62
CA HIS A 43 -20.94 5.05 -2.80
C HIS A 43 -21.52 5.67 -4.07
N ASP A 44 -22.81 5.97 -4.09
CA ASP A 44 -23.50 6.57 -5.24
C ASP A 44 -22.95 7.96 -5.57
N ALA A 45 -22.69 8.79 -4.55
CA ALA A 45 -22.06 10.09 -4.76
C ALA A 45 -20.63 9.94 -5.32
N SER A 46 -19.90 8.90 -4.94
CA SER A 46 -18.55 8.62 -5.46
C SER A 46 -18.60 8.21 -6.94
N LEU A 47 -19.56 7.35 -7.31
CA LEU A 47 -19.79 6.96 -8.70
C LEU A 47 -20.17 8.16 -9.56
N ARG A 48 -21.02 9.06 -9.05
CA ARG A 48 -21.35 10.32 -9.72
C ARG A 48 -20.14 11.22 -9.93
N ILE A 49 -19.22 11.31 -8.96
CA ILE A 49 -17.96 12.04 -9.15
C ILE A 49 -17.20 11.47 -10.35
N LEU A 50 -17.05 10.14 -10.44
CA LEU A 50 -16.31 9.49 -11.53
C LEU A 50 -16.99 9.66 -12.89
N GLU A 51 -18.32 9.61 -12.93
CA GLU A 51 -19.11 9.67 -14.16
C GLU A 51 -19.28 11.11 -14.68
N GLU A 52 -19.59 12.07 -13.80
CA GLU A 52 -19.94 13.44 -14.19
C GLU A 52 -18.73 14.38 -14.19
N ILE A 53 -17.81 14.22 -13.22
CA ILE A 53 -16.69 15.14 -12.97
C ILE A 53 -15.35 14.53 -13.43
N GLY A 54 -15.20 13.22 -13.30
CA GLY A 54 -14.03 12.45 -13.72
C GLY A 54 -12.84 12.51 -12.77
N ILE A 55 -11.74 11.94 -13.21
CA ILE A 55 -10.44 11.91 -12.53
C ILE A 55 -9.33 12.05 -13.58
N GLU A 56 -8.27 12.80 -13.27
CA GLU A 56 -7.16 13.01 -14.19
C GLU A 56 -6.18 11.83 -14.16
N PHE A 57 -5.90 11.22 -15.29
CA PHE A 57 -4.79 10.28 -15.45
C PHE A 57 -3.72 10.90 -16.35
N GLN A 58 -2.51 11.07 -15.83
CA GLN A 58 -1.40 11.63 -16.60
C GLN A 58 -0.68 10.59 -17.47
N GLY A 59 -0.85 9.29 -17.16
CA GLY A 59 -0.24 8.19 -17.90
C GLY A 59 -1.04 7.85 -19.17
N ALA A 60 -0.40 7.90 -20.33
CA ALA A 60 -1.05 7.61 -21.61
C ALA A 60 -1.62 6.18 -21.68
N ALA A 61 -0.90 5.19 -21.15
CA ALA A 61 -1.35 3.80 -21.13
C ALA A 61 -2.61 3.59 -20.28
N ALA A 62 -2.71 4.27 -19.14
CA ALA A 62 -3.91 4.25 -18.31
C ALA A 62 -5.11 4.87 -19.04
N CYS A 63 -4.91 6.03 -19.67
CA CYS A 63 -5.90 6.69 -20.52
C CYS A 63 -6.39 5.77 -21.66
N GLU A 64 -5.49 5.03 -22.30
CA GLU A 64 -5.85 4.08 -23.35
C GLU A 64 -6.67 2.90 -22.82
N LEU A 65 -6.32 2.32 -21.67
CA LEU A 65 -7.11 1.26 -21.03
C LEU A 65 -8.54 1.73 -20.74
N PHE A 66 -8.69 2.93 -20.17
CA PHE A 66 -10.01 3.49 -19.89
C PHE A 66 -10.80 3.76 -21.17
N ARG A 67 -10.16 4.32 -22.21
CA ARG A 67 -10.80 4.54 -23.51
C ARG A 67 -11.28 3.22 -24.14
N ASN A 68 -10.45 2.18 -24.10
CA ASN A 68 -10.80 0.85 -24.61
C ASN A 68 -11.94 0.20 -23.82
N ALA A 69 -12.06 0.51 -22.52
CA ALA A 69 -13.17 0.07 -21.68
C ALA A 69 -14.47 0.88 -21.91
N GLY A 70 -14.44 1.95 -22.72
CA GLY A 70 -15.59 2.79 -23.03
C GLY A 70 -15.73 4.06 -22.17
N ALA A 71 -14.71 4.40 -21.38
CA ALA A 71 -14.69 5.67 -20.66
C ALA A 71 -14.39 6.84 -21.61
N MET A 72 -14.89 8.03 -21.27
CA MET A 72 -14.57 9.25 -22.02
C MET A 72 -13.28 9.85 -21.47
N VAL A 73 -12.25 9.96 -22.33
CA VAL A 73 -10.94 10.48 -21.96
C VAL A 73 -10.61 11.71 -22.80
N GLU A 74 -10.47 12.86 -22.14
CA GLU A 74 -10.04 14.10 -22.77
C GLU A 74 -8.58 14.02 -23.21
N VAL A 75 -8.30 14.35 -24.47
CA VAL A 75 -6.98 14.16 -25.10
C VAL A 75 -5.88 15.01 -24.45
N ASN A 76 -6.19 16.25 -24.06
CA ASN A 76 -5.18 17.20 -23.59
C ASN A 76 -4.92 17.12 -22.07
N SER A 77 -5.98 16.90 -21.29
CA SER A 77 -5.92 16.91 -19.83
C SER A 77 -5.71 15.52 -19.24
N GLY A 78 -6.05 14.45 -19.96
CA GLY A 78 -6.15 13.11 -19.37
C GLY A 78 -7.35 12.96 -18.43
N LEU A 79 -8.26 13.95 -18.38
CA LEU A 79 -9.47 13.86 -17.59
C LEU A 79 -10.34 12.71 -18.12
N THR A 80 -10.55 11.74 -17.26
CA THR A 80 -11.24 10.49 -17.56
C THR A 80 -12.54 10.46 -16.79
N ARG A 81 -13.67 10.47 -17.50
CA ARG A 81 -14.99 10.21 -16.93
C ARG A 81 -15.31 8.74 -17.08
N ILE A 82 -15.48 8.05 -15.97
CA ILE A 82 -15.62 6.60 -15.90
C ILE A 82 -17.11 6.28 -15.63
N PRO A 83 -17.84 5.72 -16.61
CA PRO A 83 -19.19 5.22 -16.38
C PRO A 83 -19.25 4.25 -15.21
N ARG A 84 -20.30 4.34 -14.40
CA ARG A 84 -20.49 3.50 -13.21
C ARG A 84 -20.45 2.01 -13.54
N GLU A 85 -20.92 1.61 -14.71
CA GLU A 85 -20.93 0.22 -15.16
C GLU A 85 -19.52 -0.33 -15.27
N ILE A 86 -18.55 0.46 -15.76
CA ILE A 86 -17.14 0.03 -15.84
C ILE A 86 -16.60 -0.25 -14.44
N VAL A 87 -16.87 0.66 -13.49
CA VAL A 87 -16.44 0.50 -12.08
C VAL A 87 -17.09 -0.76 -11.48
N LEU A 88 -18.40 -0.91 -11.61
CA LEU A 88 -19.14 -2.05 -11.04
C LEU A 88 -18.73 -3.38 -11.67
N GLN A 89 -18.39 -3.44 -12.96
CA GLN A 89 -17.87 -4.66 -13.58
C GLN A 89 -16.45 -4.97 -13.12
N ALA A 90 -15.59 -3.96 -13.00
CA ALA A 90 -14.24 -4.13 -12.45
C ALA A 90 -14.28 -4.71 -11.03
N LEU A 91 -15.13 -4.15 -10.15
CA LEU A 91 -15.25 -4.59 -8.76
C LEU A 91 -15.63 -6.07 -8.61
N LYS A 92 -16.42 -6.64 -9.55
CA LYS A 92 -16.79 -8.07 -9.53
C LYS A 92 -15.59 -9.00 -9.69
N THR A 93 -14.51 -8.52 -10.29
CA THR A 93 -13.31 -9.32 -10.55
C THR A 93 -12.31 -9.26 -9.39
N VAL A 94 -12.50 -8.34 -8.43
CA VAL A 94 -11.58 -8.17 -7.29
C VAL A 94 -11.68 -9.38 -6.35
N PRO A 95 -10.56 -10.05 -6.01
CA PRO A 95 -10.57 -11.14 -5.05
C PRO A 95 -10.84 -10.60 -3.63
N ALA A 96 -11.80 -11.20 -2.92
CA ALA A 96 -12.13 -10.80 -1.53
C ALA A 96 -11.02 -11.11 -0.51
N SER A 97 -10.11 -12.03 -0.86
CA SER A 97 -8.94 -12.38 -0.07
C SER A 97 -7.86 -12.98 -0.95
N PHE A 98 -6.60 -12.81 -0.57
CA PHE A 98 -5.44 -13.38 -1.25
C PHE A 98 -4.29 -13.60 -0.28
N THR A 99 -3.27 -14.33 -0.72
CA THR A 99 -2.05 -14.58 0.04
C THR A 99 -0.85 -14.02 -0.72
N LEU A 100 0.11 -13.42 -0.01
CA LEU A 100 1.41 -13.07 -0.55
C LEU A 100 2.49 -13.94 0.07
N THR A 101 3.23 -14.66 -0.77
CA THR A 101 4.23 -15.64 -0.35
C THR A 101 5.64 -15.07 -0.53
N PRO A 102 6.39 -14.80 0.57
CA PRO A 102 7.78 -14.36 0.47
C PRO A 102 8.72 -15.55 0.33
N ARG A 103 10.03 -15.28 0.34
CA ARG A 103 11.08 -16.32 0.28
C ARG A 103 10.93 -17.41 1.35
N ASN A 104 10.46 -17.07 2.54
CA ASN A 104 10.08 -18.05 3.55
C ASN A 104 8.55 -18.23 3.55
N PRO A 105 8.01 -19.33 3.00
CA PRO A 105 6.56 -19.55 2.94
C PRO A 105 5.87 -19.56 4.31
N ALA A 106 6.59 -19.83 5.41
CA ALA A 106 6.05 -19.74 6.77
C ALA A 106 5.69 -18.31 7.20
N ARG A 107 6.14 -17.30 6.45
CA ARG A 107 5.82 -15.87 6.64
C ARG A 107 4.81 -15.35 5.63
N ALA A 108 4.02 -16.23 5.00
CA ALA A 108 2.97 -15.84 4.06
C ALA A 108 1.98 -14.84 4.70
N LEU A 109 1.70 -13.77 3.97
CA LEU A 109 0.82 -12.69 4.40
C LEU A 109 -0.60 -12.95 3.87
N ASN A 110 -1.55 -13.15 4.78
CA ASN A 110 -2.96 -13.30 4.42
C ASN A 110 -3.65 -11.93 4.44
N VAL A 111 -4.28 -11.56 3.33
CA VAL A 111 -4.99 -10.28 3.18
C VAL A 111 -6.47 -10.54 2.91
N GLY A 112 -7.34 -9.79 3.59
CA GLY A 112 -8.79 -9.92 3.50
C GLY A 112 -9.41 -10.73 4.65
N GLY A 113 -10.75 -10.75 4.67
CA GLY A 113 -11.52 -11.30 5.79
C GLY A 113 -11.25 -10.54 7.09
N ASN A 114 -11.01 -11.27 8.18
CA ASN A 114 -10.70 -10.68 9.48
C ASN A 114 -9.20 -10.72 9.84
N HIS A 115 -8.30 -10.90 8.86
CA HIS A 115 -6.86 -10.85 9.11
C HIS A 115 -6.41 -9.43 9.40
N ILE A 116 -5.53 -9.27 10.39
CA ILE A 116 -4.86 -8.01 10.71
C ILE A 116 -3.37 -8.21 10.47
N SER A 117 -2.75 -7.26 9.76
CA SER A 117 -1.31 -7.25 9.52
C SER A 117 -0.74 -5.88 9.85
N PHE A 118 0.34 -5.87 10.62
CA PHE A 118 1.10 -4.65 10.95
C PHE A 118 2.42 -4.60 10.19
N SER A 119 2.87 -3.38 9.91
CA SER A 119 4.10 -3.07 9.20
C SER A 119 4.91 -1.99 9.90
N LEU A 120 6.08 -1.69 9.36
CA LEU A 120 6.84 -0.50 9.73
C LEU A 120 6.17 0.78 9.22
N VAL A 121 6.59 1.90 9.81
CA VAL A 121 6.38 3.23 9.23
C VAL A 121 6.91 3.27 7.79
N ALA A 122 6.32 4.12 6.95
CA ALA A 122 6.61 4.21 5.53
C ALA A 122 6.80 5.67 5.11
N GLY A 123 7.94 6.01 4.49
CA GLY A 123 8.20 7.32 3.90
C GLY A 123 9.02 8.37 4.68
N PRO A 124 9.34 8.24 5.99
CA PRO A 124 10.13 9.28 6.67
C PRO A 124 11.49 9.54 6.01
N PRO A 125 11.83 10.80 5.66
CA PRO A 125 13.16 11.11 5.13
C PRO A 125 14.22 11.14 6.24
N ASN A 126 13.81 11.23 7.51
CA ASN A 126 14.70 11.36 8.65
C ASN A 126 14.51 10.19 9.61
N VAL A 127 15.56 9.88 10.37
CA VAL A 127 15.52 8.98 11.53
C VAL A 127 15.85 9.77 12.79
N HIS A 128 15.46 9.22 13.94
CA HIS A 128 15.76 9.78 15.25
C HIS A 128 16.03 8.64 16.24
N ASP A 129 17.16 8.71 16.94
CA ASP A 129 17.47 7.85 18.08
C ASP A 129 18.03 8.68 19.26
N CYS A 130 18.14 8.06 20.44
CA CYS A 130 18.59 8.73 21.67
C CYS A 130 20.11 9.00 21.75
N LEU A 131 20.90 8.48 20.81
CA LEU A 131 22.36 8.60 20.80
C LEU A 131 22.83 9.70 19.85
N ASN A 132 22.26 9.73 18.65
CA ASN A 132 22.66 10.57 17.52
C ASN A 132 21.64 11.67 17.20
N GLY A 133 20.48 11.66 17.86
CA GLY A 133 19.40 12.62 17.60
C GLY A 133 18.76 12.46 16.20
N ARG A 134 18.11 13.53 15.73
CA ARG A 134 17.45 13.56 14.42
C ARG A 134 18.47 13.82 13.30
N ARG A 135 18.43 13.00 12.25
CA ARG A 135 19.31 13.11 11.07
C ARG A 135 18.62 12.62 9.79
N PRO A 136 19.15 12.97 8.60
CA PRO A 136 18.76 12.30 7.35
C PRO A 136 18.95 10.78 7.45
N GLY A 137 17.98 10.02 6.95
CA GLY A 137 18.09 8.58 6.84
C GLY A 137 19.19 8.14 5.88
N ASN A 138 19.85 7.04 6.21
CA ASN A 138 20.85 6.39 5.36
C ASN A 138 20.61 4.87 5.26
N HIS A 139 21.39 4.18 4.44
CA HIS A 139 21.27 2.75 4.21
C HIS A 139 21.60 1.91 5.45
N ALA A 140 22.54 2.35 6.30
CA ALA A 140 22.82 1.67 7.57
C ALA A 140 21.62 1.75 8.53
N ASP A 141 20.95 2.90 8.57
CA ASP A 141 19.70 3.08 9.31
C ASP A 141 18.58 2.21 8.72
N TYR A 142 18.45 2.15 7.38
CA TYR A 142 17.51 1.26 6.69
C TYR A 142 17.70 -0.20 7.10
N VAL A 143 18.93 -0.72 6.97
CA VAL A 143 19.28 -2.10 7.34
C VAL A 143 18.98 -2.37 8.82
N SER A 144 19.28 -1.42 9.71
CA SER A 144 19.00 -1.54 11.13
C SER A 144 17.50 -1.65 11.41
N LEU A 145 16.67 -0.86 10.73
CA LEU A 145 15.21 -0.91 10.82
C LEU A 145 14.64 -2.22 10.25
N ILE A 146 15.21 -2.76 9.17
CA ILE A 146 14.79 -4.08 8.63
C ILE A 146 15.13 -5.21 9.61
N LYS A 147 16.33 -5.22 10.18
CA LYS A 147 16.71 -6.20 11.22
C LYS A 147 15.83 -6.09 12.46
N LEU A 148 15.48 -4.85 12.84
CA LEU A 148 14.55 -4.61 13.94
C LEU A 148 13.17 -5.18 13.62
N ALA A 149 12.63 -4.91 12.42
CA ALA A 149 11.39 -5.51 11.99
C ALA A 149 11.47 -7.03 12.08
N GLN A 150 12.48 -7.66 11.48
CA GLN A 150 12.68 -9.11 11.48
C GLN A 150 12.67 -9.72 12.90
N SER A 151 13.15 -8.98 13.88
CA SER A 151 13.22 -9.41 15.28
C SER A 151 11.87 -9.38 16.00
N PHE A 152 10.88 -8.64 15.49
CA PHE A 152 9.53 -8.57 16.05
C PHE A 152 8.53 -9.39 15.23
N ASP A 153 7.88 -10.36 15.86
CA ASP A 153 6.84 -11.17 15.20
C ASP A 153 5.56 -10.39 14.89
N ILE A 154 5.27 -9.32 15.65
CA ILE A 154 4.09 -8.49 15.41
C ILE A 154 4.20 -7.68 14.12
N ILE A 155 5.40 -7.56 13.53
CA ILE A 155 5.61 -6.92 12.24
C ILE A 155 5.54 -8.02 11.17
N HIS A 156 4.49 -7.99 10.36
CA HIS A 156 4.12 -9.10 9.48
C HIS A 156 4.74 -8.98 8.07
N PHE A 157 5.00 -7.75 7.63
CA PHE A 157 5.64 -7.45 6.35
C PHE A 157 6.45 -6.16 6.42
N ILE A 158 7.34 -5.96 5.46
CA ILE A 158 8.11 -4.73 5.31
C ILE A 158 7.35 -3.79 4.37
N GLY A 159 6.80 -2.71 4.92
CA GLY A 159 6.09 -1.68 4.18
C GLY A 159 7.03 -0.88 3.29
N ASN A 160 6.51 0.23 2.72
CA ASN A 160 7.36 1.16 1.98
C ASN A 160 8.54 1.62 2.85
N GLN A 161 9.57 2.19 2.23
CA GLN A 161 10.85 2.53 2.84
C GLN A 161 10.68 3.13 4.26
N PRO A 162 11.10 2.43 5.33
CA PRO A 162 10.97 2.92 6.71
C PRO A 162 11.84 4.16 6.97
N THR A 163 12.87 4.32 6.15
CA THR A 163 13.50 5.61 5.92
C THR A 163 14.05 5.66 4.49
N ALA A 164 14.22 6.84 3.90
CA ALA A 164 14.89 6.97 2.61
C ALA A 164 16.41 7.03 2.80
N PRO A 165 17.22 6.13 2.19
CA PRO A 165 18.66 6.30 2.11
C PRO A 165 18.99 7.48 1.20
N GLN A 166 19.22 8.66 1.78
CA GLN A 166 19.37 9.91 1.01
C GLN A 166 20.76 10.04 0.38
N GLU A 167 21.75 9.33 0.90
CA GLU A 167 23.12 9.30 0.41
C GLU A 167 23.30 8.42 -0.84
N LEU A 168 22.34 7.55 -1.14
CA LEU A 168 22.36 6.69 -2.33
C LEU A 168 21.71 7.38 -3.55
N PRO A 169 22.16 7.09 -4.79
CA PRO A 169 21.59 7.68 -5.99
C PRO A 169 20.08 7.41 -6.12
N ALA A 170 19.29 8.47 -6.26
CA ALA A 170 17.83 8.39 -6.27
C ALA A 170 17.24 7.45 -7.33
N ARG A 171 17.97 7.23 -8.45
CA ARG A 171 17.56 6.35 -9.55
C ARG A 171 17.66 4.87 -9.22
N THR A 172 18.60 4.46 -8.37
CA THR A 172 18.93 3.04 -8.12
C THR A 172 18.78 2.61 -6.67
N ARG A 173 18.65 3.55 -5.72
CA ARG A 173 18.57 3.25 -4.27
C ARG A 173 17.45 2.27 -3.87
N HIS A 174 16.42 2.10 -4.70
CA HIS A 174 15.37 1.10 -4.47
C HIS A 174 15.93 -0.33 -4.56
N LEU A 175 16.92 -0.58 -5.42
CA LEU A 175 17.60 -1.88 -5.53
C LEU A 175 18.34 -2.24 -4.24
N ASP A 176 19.09 -1.30 -3.67
CA ASP A 176 19.77 -1.49 -2.37
C ASP A 176 18.76 -1.78 -1.26
N CYS A 177 17.62 -1.09 -1.26
CA CYS A 177 16.54 -1.31 -0.30
C CYS A 177 15.90 -2.70 -0.44
N TYR A 178 15.59 -3.13 -1.67
CA TYR A 178 15.03 -4.46 -1.93
C TYR A 178 16.02 -5.56 -1.54
N LEU A 179 17.31 -5.37 -1.86
CA LEU A 179 18.36 -6.31 -1.45
C LEU A 179 18.42 -6.41 0.08
N ALA A 180 18.39 -5.28 0.79
CA ALA A 180 18.35 -5.28 2.24
C ALA A 180 17.12 -6.02 2.80
N ASN A 181 15.94 -5.85 2.19
CA ASN A 181 14.72 -6.58 2.58
C ASN A 181 14.89 -8.09 2.43
N ILE A 182 15.47 -8.54 1.31
CA ILE A 182 15.67 -9.98 1.00
C ILE A 182 16.73 -10.62 1.89
N VAL A 183 17.81 -9.89 2.17
CA VAL A 183 18.98 -10.39 2.92
C VAL A 183 18.72 -10.38 4.42
N TYR A 184 18.10 -9.31 4.95
CA TYR A 184 17.95 -9.12 6.39
C TYR A 184 16.55 -9.45 6.92
N SER A 185 15.60 -9.80 6.04
CA SER A 185 14.28 -10.29 6.41
C SER A 185 13.87 -11.47 5.52
N ASP A 186 12.86 -12.21 5.96
CA ASP A 186 12.26 -13.33 5.23
C ASP A 186 10.77 -13.09 4.93
N ARG A 187 10.33 -11.83 4.97
CA ARG A 187 8.93 -11.40 4.85
C ARG A 187 8.59 -10.79 3.51
N VAL A 188 7.30 -10.63 3.26
CA VAL A 188 6.78 -9.84 2.14
C VAL A 188 7.32 -8.42 2.25
N PHE A 189 7.69 -7.81 1.12
CA PHE A 189 8.17 -6.43 1.10
C PHE A 189 7.46 -5.59 0.04
N HIS A 190 7.47 -4.29 0.28
CA HIS A 190 6.94 -3.28 -0.63
C HIS A 190 7.89 -2.98 -1.79
N CYS A 191 7.37 -3.02 -3.02
CA CYS A 191 8.03 -2.48 -4.20
C CYS A 191 7.72 -0.99 -4.33
N THR A 192 8.75 -0.15 -4.44
CA THR A 192 8.63 1.28 -4.78
C THR A 192 8.17 1.43 -6.23
N ALA A 193 6.87 1.30 -6.48
CA ALA A 193 6.26 1.41 -7.81
C ALA A 193 6.09 2.87 -8.28
N ILE A 194 7.13 3.69 -8.10
CA ILE A 194 7.23 5.01 -8.74
C ILE A 194 7.77 4.79 -10.15
N GLY A 195 6.85 4.53 -11.08
CA GLY A 195 7.14 4.11 -12.45
C GLY A 195 7.25 2.60 -12.59
N ARG A 196 7.08 2.14 -13.84
CA ARG A 196 7.07 0.73 -14.21
C ARG A 196 8.38 0.00 -13.88
N GLU A 197 9.52 0.60 -14.21
CA GLU A 197 10.83 -0.06 -14.06
C GLU A 197 11.11 -0.50 -12.62
N ARG A 198 10.89 0.39 -11.64
CA ARG A 198 11.14 0.08 -10.22
C ARG A 198 10.20 -0.96 -9.64
N ALA A 199 8.98 -1.05 -10.18
CA ALA A 199 8.06 -2.12 -9.85
C ALA A 199 8.59 -3.44 -10.38
N LEU A 200 8.96 -3.50 -11.66
CA LEU A 200 9.53 -4.69 -12.29
C LEU A 200 10.81 -5.18 -11.60
N ASP A 201 11.71 -4.26 -11.19
CA ASP A 201 12.91 -4.61 -10.42
C ASP A 201 12.57 -5.33 -9.11
N GLY A 202 11.54 -4.85 -8.40
CA GLY A 202 11.11 -5.46 -7.14
C GLY A 202 10.48 -6.84 -7.35
N ILE A 203 9.69 -6.99 -8.42
CA ILE A 203 9.10 -8.27 -8.85
C ILE A 203 10.19 -9.27 -9.21
N ASP A 204 11.19 -8.86 -9.99
CA ASP A 204 12.33 -9.68 -10.37
C ASP A 204 13.15 -10.13 -9.17
N MET A 205 13.48 -9.19 -8.29
CA MET A 205 14.26 -9.52 -7.09
C MET A 205 13.51 -10.48 -6.18
N MET A 206 12.18 -10.36 -6.04
CA MET A 206 11.38 -11.36 -5.34
C MET A 206 11.41 -12.72 -6.05
N ALA A 207 11.20 -12.75 -7.36
CA ALA A 207 11.22 -13.98 -8.15
C ALA A 207 12.57 -14.70 -8.02
N ILE A 208 13.68 -13.98 -8.20
CA ILE A 208 15.05 -14.48 -8.02
C ILE A 208 15.24 -15.03 -6.60
N SER A 209 14.80 -14.30 -5.58
CA SER A 209 14.95 -14.74 -4.18
C SER A 209 14.21 -16.04 -3.86
N ARG A 210 13.17 -16.35 -4.64
CA ARG A 210 12.35 -17.56 -4.54
C ARG A 210 12.74 -18.65 -5.54
N GLY A 211 13.70 -18.40 -6.43
CA GLY A 211 14.06 -19.32 -7.52
C GLY A 211 12.95 -19.49 -8.57
N LEU A 212 12.14 -18.44 -8.78
CA LEU A 212 10.99 -18.44 -9.70
C LEU A 212 11.24 -17.52 -10.89
N THR A 213 10.52 -17.79 -11.98
CA THR A 213 10.31 -16.82 -13.07
C THR A 213 9.20 -15.84 -12.72
N ARG A 214 9.10 -14.71 -13.44
CA ARG A 214 7.95 -13.78 -13.28
C ARG A 214 6.59 -14.46 -13.50
N ALA A 215 6.52 -15.40 -14.45
CA ALA A 215 5.29 -16.12 -14.75
C ALA A 215 4.85 -16.99 -13.56
N GLN A 216 5.78 -17.75 -12.97
CA GLN A 216 5.52 -18.54 -11.76
C GLN A 216 5.19 -17.66 -10.55
N LEU A 217 5.87 -16.51 -10.40
CA LEU A 217 5.56 -15.56 -9.33
C LEU A 217 4.15 -14.95 -9.50
N ALA A 218 3.64 -14.85 -10.73
CA ALA A 218 2.28 -14.36 -10.97
C ALA A 218 1.19 -15.39 -10.57
N GLU A 219 1.53 -16.67 -10.46
CA GLU A 219 0.62 -17.71 -9.95
C GLU A 219 0.58 -17.74 -8.41
N ASP A 220 1.67 -17.34 -7.76
CA ASP A 220 1.80 -17.22 -6.29
C ASP A 220 2.50 -15.90 -5.92
N PRO A 221 1.75 -14.77 -5.88
CA PRO A 221 2.32 -13.43 -5.74
C PRO A 221 3.07 -13.27 -4.41
N GLY A 222 4.10 -12.42 -4.40
CA GLY A 222 5.03 -12.32 -3.26
C GLY A 222 5.29 -10.90 -2.78
N VAL A 223 4.95 -9.89 -3.57
CA VAL A 223 5.20 -8.48 -3.25
C VAL A 223 3.91 -7.66 -3.32
N LEU A 224 3.96 -6.50 -2.68
CA LEU A 224 2.90 -5.49 -2.74
C LEU A 224 3.49 -4.12 -3.03
N THR A 225 2.66 -3.18 -3.44
CA THR A 225 3.00 -1.74 -3.47
C THR A 225 1.87 -0.93 -2.88
N ILE A 226 2.18 0.31 -2.50
CA ILE A 226 1.18 1.35 -2.28
C ILE A 226 1.20 2.30 -3.48
N ILE A 227 0.03 2.57 -4.05
CA ILE A 227 -0.15 3.57 -5.10
C ILE A 227 -0.95 4.71 -4.49
N SER A 228 -0.27 5.85 -4.32
CA SER A 228 -0.91 7.03 -3.75
C SER A 228 -1.62 7.82 -4.84
N VAL A 229 -2.86 8.24 -4.57
CA VAL A 229 -3.57 9.17 -5.45
C VAL A 229 -3.15 10.59 -5.07
N ASN A 230 -2.79 11.40 -6.06
CA ASN A 230 -2.45 12.80 -5.89
C ASN A 230 -3.76 13.60 -5.78
N SER A 231 -4.34 13.62 -4.57
CA SER A 231 -5.62 14.26 -4.33
C SER A 231 -5.52 15.80 -4.52
N PRO A 232 -6.54 16.48 -5.05
CA PRO A 232 -7.82 15.93 -5.49
C PRO A 232 -7.78 15.36 -6.92
N ARG A 233 -8.26 14.12 -7.06
CA ARG A 233 -8.64 13.48 -8.34
C ARG A 233 -7.56 13.49 -9.43
N ARG A 234 -6.32 13.14 -9.08
CA ARG A 234 -5.24 12.96 -10.05
C ARG A 234 -4.40 11.72 -9.78
N PHE A 235 -4.15 10.94 -10.82
CA PHE A 235 -3.16 9.88 -10.85
C PHE A 235 -1.97 10.35 -11.70
N ASP A 236 -0.82 10.50 -11.03
CA ASP A 236 0.43 10.81 -11.71
C ASP A 236 0.83 9.67 -12.67
N ALA A 237 1.56 9.99 -13.74
CA ALA A 237 1.94 9.02 -14.75
C ALA A 237 2.75 7.85 -14.15
N ALA A 238 3.76 8.17 -13.33
CA ALA A 238 4.60 7.17 -12.68
C ALA A 238 3.82 6.26 -11.71
N MET A 239 2.82 6.80 -11.01
CA MET A 239 1.95 6.00 -10.13
C MET A 239 1.06 5.05 -10.94
N SER A 240 0.49 5.54 -12.04
CA SER A 240 -0.34 4.73 -12.95
C SER A 240 0.47 3.61 -13.58
N ASP A 241 1.67 3.91 -14.08
CA ASP A 241 2.56 2.93 -14.72
C ASP A 241 3.03 1.85 -13.73
N GLY A 242 3.34 2.26 -12.48
CA GLY A 242 3.69 1.33 -11.42
C GLY A 242 2.54 0.43 -11.01
N LEU A 243 1.32 0.97 -10.89
CA LEU A 243 0.11 0.21 -10.63
C LEU A 243 -0.12 -0.86 -11.71
N MET A 244 -0.08 -0.44 -12.98
CA MET A 244 -0.29 -1.33 -14.12
C MET A 244 0.77 -2.44 -14.16
N ALA A 245 2.04 -2.11 -13.93
CA ALA A 245 3.13 -3.10 -13.90
C ALA A 245 2.93 -4.17 -12.82
N MET A 246 2.47 -3.76 -11.63
CA MET A 246 2.15 -4.70 -10.54
C MET A 246 0.95 -5.58 -10.90
N ALA A 247 -0.12 -4.98 -11.42
CA ALA A 247 -1.33 -5.69 -11.80
C ALA A 247 -1.09 -6.70 -12.93
N GLU A 248 -0.37 -6.34 -13.99
CA GLU A 248 0.00 -7.26 -15.10
C GLU A 248 0.66 -8.55 -14.57
N HIS A 249 1.52 -8.41 -13.57
CA HIS A 249 2.27 -9.50 -12.96
C HIS A 249 1.59 -10.11 -11.71
N ASN A 250 0.30 -9.85 -11.49
CA ASN A 250 -0.52 -10.34 -10.37
C ASN A 250 -0.06 -9.94 -8.97
N GLN A 251 0.78 -8.92 -8.85
CA GLN A 251 1.27 -8.49 -7.54
C GLN A 251 0.28 -7.52 -6.89
N ALA A 252 0.27 -7.46 -5.57
CA ALA A 252 -0.75 -6.72 -4.85
C ALA A 252 -0.55 -5.20 -4.94
N VAL A 253 -1.64 -4.48 -5.16
CA VAL A 253 -1.66 -3.02 -5.11
C VAL A 253 -2.56 -2.55 -3.98
N VAL A 254 -2.06 -1.68 -3.12
CA VAL A 254 -2.87 -0.92 -2.16
C VAL A 254 -3.12 0.46 -2.76
N VAL A 255 -4.34 0.75 -3.20
CA VAL A 255 -4.71 2.06 -3.76
C VAL A 255 -5.09 2.97 -2.60
N THR A 256 -4.27 3.99 -2.34
CA THR A 256 -4.39 4.85 -1.15
C THR A 256 -4.54 6.30 -1.56
N PRO A 257 -5.76 6.84 -1.63
CA PRO A 257 -5.94 8.27 -1.73
C PRO A 257 -5.37 8.99 -0.49
N PHE A 258 -4.71 10.13 -0.72
CA PHE A 258 -4.06 10.92 0.32
C PHE A 258 -4.80 12.24 0.49
N THR A 259 -5.80 12.24 1.35
CA THR A 259 -6.74 13.35 1.50
C THR A 259 -6.56 14.07 2.83
N LEU A 260 -6.30 15.38 2.75
CA LEU A 260 -6.28 16.27 3.90
C LEU A 260 -7.52 17.18 3.85
N MET A 261 -8.46 16.96 4.77
CA MET A 261 -9.71 17.72 4.86
C MET A 261 -9.42 19.20 5.12
N GLY A 262 -9.92 20.08 4.26
CA GLY A 262 -9.64 21.52 4.30
C GLY A 262 -8.48 21.96 3.39
N ALA A 263 -7.76 21.02 2.77
CA ALA A 263 -6.68 21.32 1.83
C ALA A 263 -6.85 20.56 0.49
N MET A 264 -6.76 19.23 0.51
CA MET A 264 -6.80 18.35 -0.67
C MET A 264 -8.13 17.59 -0.78
N ALA A 265 -9.00 17.74 0.21
CA ALA A 265 -10.37 17.25 0.25
C ALA A 265 -11.28 18.29 0.92
N PRO A 266 -12.60 18.24 0.69
CA PRO A 266 -13.56 19.06 1.42
C PRO A 266 -13.41 18.93 2.94
N VAL A 267 -13.74 20.00 3.68
CA VAL A 267 -13.59 20.04 5.14
C VAL A 267 -14.58 19.13 5.88
N SER A 268 -15.69 18.74 5.24
CA SER A 268 -16.67 17.84 5.86
C SER A 268 -16.29 16.37 5.64
N LEU A 269 -16.42 15.58 6.70
CA LEU A 269 -16.05 14.16 6.68
C LEU A 269 -16.77 13.38 5.57
N ALA A 270 -18.07 13.58 5.40
CA ALA A 270 -18.85 12.88 4.38
C ALA A 270 -18.35 13.18 2.96
N ALA A 271 -18.08 14.45 2.64
CA ALA A 271 -17.60 14.83 1.31
C ALA A 271 -16.15 14.39 1.07
N ALA A 272 -15.30 14.42 2.10
CA ALA A 272 -13.94 13.87 2.02
C ALA A 272 -13.96 12.35 1.78
N LEU A 273 -14.82 11.60 2.48
CA LEU A 273 -15.00 10.17 2.26
C LEU A 273 -15.50 9.86 0.85
N THR A 274 -16.45 10.65 0.32
CA THR A 274 -16.92 10.51 -1.06
C THR A 274 -15.79 10.73 -2.08
N GLN A 275 -14.96 11.77 -1.89
CA GLN A 275 -13.81 11.98 -2.78
C GLN A 275 -12.77 10.85 -2.67
N GLN A 276 -12.40 10.46 -1.45
CA GLN A 276 -11.47 9.36 -1.20
C GLN A 276 -11.97 8.06 -1.87
N ASN A 277 -13.25 7.74 -1.69
CA ASN A 277 -13.83 6.53 -2.25
C ASN A 277 -13.86 6.58 -3.80
N ALA A 278 -14.19 7.74 -4.40
CA ALA A 278 -14.09 7.91 -5.86
C ALA A 278 -12.66 7.68 -6.37
N GLU A 279 -11.66 8.28 -5.72
CA GLU A 279 -10.25 8.13 -6.07
C GLU A 279 -9.76 6.68 -5.92
N ALA A 280 -10.14 5.99 -4.85
CA ALA A 280 -9.82 4.59 -4.64
C ALA A 280 -10.48 3.68 -5.69
N LEU A 281 -11.78 3.89 -5.98
CA LEU A 281 -12.50 3.15 -7.00
C LEU A 281 -11.89 3.31 -8.40
N ALA A 282 -11.40 4.50 -8.75
CA ALA A 282 -10.70 4.73 -10.01
C ALA A 282 -9.41 3.91 -10.11
N GLY A 283 -8.57 3.88 -9.07
CA GLY A 283 -7.35 3.07 -9.06
C GLY A 283 -7.63 1.57 -9.04
N VAL A 284 -8.64 1.13 -8.28
CA VAL A 284 -9.11 -0.27 -8.29
C VAL A 284 -9.56 -0.67 -9.70
N THR A 285 -10.32 0.20 -10.36
CA THR A 285 -10.79 -0.03 -11.73
C THR A 285 -9.61 -0.14 -12.70
N LEU A 286 -8.62 0.76 -12.62
CA LEU A 286 -7.40 0.66 -13.45
C LEU A 286 -6.67 -0.67 -13.23
N SER A 287 -6.56 -1.15 -11.99
CA SER A 287 -5.93 -2.43 -11.68
C SER A 287 -6.67 -3.59 -12.35
N GLN A 288 -8.00 -3.61 -12.28
CA GLN A 288 -8.81 -4.68 -12.85
C GLN A 288 -8.95 -4.60 -14.38
N LEU A 289 -8.90 -3.41 -14.97
CA LEU A 289 -8.81 -3.23 -16.42
C LEU A 289 -7.46 -3.71 -16.96
N THR A 290 -6.40 -3.57 -16.17
CA THR A 290 -5.06 -4.06 -16.50
C THR A 290 -5.01 -5.59 -16.44
N ARG A 291 -5.52 -6.17 -15.35
CA ARG A 291 -5.65 -7.61 -15.17
C ARG A 291 -6.82 -7.92 -14.24
N PRO A 292 -7.94 -8.47 -14.78
CA PRO A 292 -9.04 -8.96 -13.96
C PRO A 292 -8.57 -10.02 -12.96
N GLY A 293 -8.97 -9.90 -11.70
CA GLY A 293 -8.54 -10.81 -10.64
C GLY A 293 -7.21 -10.44 -9.98
N SER A 294 -6.54 -9.36 -10.42
CA SER A 294 -5.32 -8.90 -9.76
C SER A 294 -5.59 -8.49 -8.31
N PRO A 295 -4.74 -8.88 -7.33
CA PRO A 295 -4.95 -8.52 -5.93
C PRO A 295 -4.89 -7.01 -5.73
N VAL A 296 -5.94 -6.45 -5.14
CA VAL A 296 -6.00 -5.02 -4.84
C VAL A 296 -6.65 -4.79 -3.48
N VAL A 297 -6.15 -3.78 -2.76
CA VAL A 297 -6.62 -3.39 -1.44
C VAL A 297 -7.06 -1.93 -1.48
N TYR A 298 -8.25 -1.66 -0.91
CA TYR A 298 -8.70 -0.31 -0.63
C TYR A 298 -7.87 0.27 0.52
N GLY A 299 -7.01 1.25 0.22
CA GLY A 299 -6.27 2.03 1.20
C GLY A 299 -6.97 3.35 1.51
N ALA A 300 -6.73 3.89 2.70
CA ALA A 300 -7.30 5.17 3.13
C ALA A 300 -6.27 5.95 3.96
N PHE A 301 -5.94 7.16 3.51
CA PHE A 301 -5.26 8.15 4.32
C PHE A 301 -6.08 9.43 4.28
N THR A 302 -7.01 9.58 5.23
CA THR A 302 -7.75 10.82 5.44
C THR A 302 -7.41 11.39 6.80
N SER A 303 -6.91 12.63 6.83
CA SER A 303 -6.70 13.43 8.05
C SER A 303 -7.26 14.84 7.86
N ASP A 304 -7.33 15.62 8.93
CA ASP A 304 -7.60 17.05 8.90
C ASP A 304 -6.32 17.89 8.81
N VAL A 305 -6.46 19.17 8.46
CA VAL A 305 -5.42 20.17 8.66
C VAL A 305 -5.82 21.10 9.80
N ASP A 306 -4.86 21.49 10.62
CA ASP A 306 -5.07 22.53 11.62
C ASP A 306 -5.28 23.88 10.93
N MET A 307 -6.48 24.46 11.07
CA MET A 307 -6.85 25.71 10.40
C MET A 307 -6.01 26.92 10.81
N LYS A 308 -5.29 26.84 11.94
CA LYS A 308 -4.43 27.93 12.42
C LYS A 308 -3.03 27.89 11.81
N SER A 309 -2.43 26.71 11.73
CA SER A 309 -1.05 26.52 11.27
C SER A 309 -0.93 26.00 9.83
N GLY A 310 -2.01 25.44 9.29
CA GLY A 310 -2.02 24.72 8.01
C GLY A 310 -1.26 23.39 8.06
N ALA A 311 -0.87 22.93 9.25
CA ALA A 311 -0.17 21.66 9.43
C ALA A 311 -1.14 20.47 9.38
N PRO A 312 -0.73 19.30 8.83
CA PRO A 312 -1.44 18.04 9.00
C PRO A 312 -1.46 17.54 10.45
#